data_AF-A0AAD3M1N1-F1
#
_entry.id   AF-A0AAD3M1N1-F1
#
_cell.length_a   1.000
_cell.length_b   1.000
_cell.length_c   1.000
_cell.angle_alpha   90.00
_cell.angle_beta   90.00
_cell.angle_gamma   90.00
#
_symmetry.space_group_name_H-M   'P 1'
#
loop_
_entity.id
_entity.type
_entity.pdbx_description
1 polymer ?
#
loop_
_entity_poly.entity_id
_entity_poly.type
_entity_poly.pdbx_seq_one_letter_code
_entity_poly.pdbx_strand_id
1 'polypeptide(L)'
;MGYDILLDQNLKPWLIEVNASPSHTPSSQEDYAMKCRLLEDTLNVVDMEGRLTGKEKRVGGYDLMWNDGPVYREDVNLETFGSSCFTANTHLGCVNDREKQLRRLLKPFPGQKRM
;
A
#
# COMPACT_ATOMS: atom_id res chain seq x y z
N MET A 1 6.93 11.25 -1.16
CA MET A 1 6.05 12.44 -1.22
C MET A 1 5.03 12.34 -0.10
N GLY A 2 4.72 13.45 0.57
CA GLY A 2 3.57 13.59 1.46
C GLY A 2 2.49 14.46 0.81
N TYR A 3 1.22 14.21 1.11
CA TYR A 3 0.09 14.97 0.59
C TYR A 3 -0.78 15.42 1.74
N ASP A 4 -1.06 16.72 1.80
CA ASP A 4 -1.93 17.29 2.81
C ASP A 4 -3.32 17.44 2.19
N ILE A 5 -4.30 16.75 2.77
CA ILE A 5 -5.65 16.62 2.22
C ILE A 5 -6.66 17.15 3.24
N LEU A 6 -7.54 18.06 2.82
CA LEU A 6 -8.67 18.54 3.58
C LEU A 6 -9.96 17.84 3.12
N LEU A 7 -10.78 17.36 4.06
CA LEU A 7 -12.10 16.80 3.76
C LEU A 7 -13.17 17.85 4.04
N ASP A 8 -14.06 18.10 3.08
CA ASP A 8 -15.22 18.97 3.27
C ASP A 8 -16.41 18.24 3.94
N GLN A 9 -17.52 18.94 4.15
CA GLN A 9 -18.72 18.39 4.77
C GLN A 9 -19.37 17.23 3.99
N ASN A 10 -19.04 17.09 2.70
CA ASN A 10 -19.48 16.00 1.83
C ASN A 10 -18.42 14.90 1.70
N LEU A 11 -17.36 14.93 2.54
CA LEU A 11 -16.19 14.06 2.47
C LEU A 11 -15.44 14.11 1.14
N LYS A 12 -15.58 15.21 0.38
CA LYS A 12 -14.79 15.40 -0.83
C LYS A 12 -13.36 15.79 -0.43
N PRO A 13 -12.33 15.08 -0.92
CA PRO A 13 -10.95 15.44 -0.64
C PRO A 13 -10.52 16.63 -1.49
N TRP A 14 -9.86 17.59 -0.84
CA TRP A 14 -9.23 18.75 -1.43
C TRP A 14 -7.73 18.72 -1.14
N LEU A 15 -6.91 18.71 -2.18
CA LEU A 15 -5.45 18.77 -2.05
C LEU A 15 -5.04 20.17 -1.63
N ILE A 16 -4.28 20.28 -0.55
CA ILE A 16 -3.76 21.54 -0.02
C ILE A 16 -2.33 21.74 -0.53
N GLU A 17 -1.44 20.79 -0.28
CA GLU A 17 -0.06 20.84 -0.73
C GLU A 17 0.54 19.46 -0.97
N VAL A 18 1.61 19.45 -1.76
CA VAL A 18 2.44 18.28 -2.01
C VAL A 18 3.83 18.55 -1.47
N ASN A 19 4.23 17.74 -0.49
CA ASN A 19 5.53 17.84 0.15
C ASN A 19 6.49 16.81 -0.44
N ALA A 20 7.55 17.28 -1.09
CA ALA A 20 8.60 16.39 -1.60
C ALA A 20 9.41 15.73 -0.47
N SER A 21 9.52 16.41 0.68
CA SER A 21 10.30 15.97 1.85
C SER A 21 9.45 16.08 3.12
N PRO A 22 8.53 15.13 3.39
CA PRO A 22 7.74 15.15 4.62
C PRO A 22 8.64 15.00 5.86
N SER A 23 8.19 15.51 7.02
CA SER A 23 8.97 15.44 8.26
C SER A 23 9.25 14.01 8.69
N HIS A 24 10.53 13.70 8.96
CA HIS A 24 10.98 12.41 9.46
C HIS A 24 11.29 12.40 10.96
N THR A 25 11.29 13.56 11.62
CA THR A 25 11.47 13.64 13.08
C THR A 25 10.18 13.18 13.76
N PRO A 26 10.22 12.17 14.63
CA PRO A 26 9.03 11.70 15.32
C PRO A 26 8.58 12.71 16.39
N SER A 27 7.29 12.99 16.49
CA SER A 27 6.72 13.82 17.55
C SER A 27 6.06 13.03 18.67
N SER A 28 5.79 11.73 18.46
CA SER A 28 5.27 10.79 19.46
C SER A 28 5.76 9.36 19.21
N GLN A 29 5.50 8.44 20.15
CA GLN A 29 5.85 7.04 19.99
C GLN A 29 5.05 6.36 18.86
N GLU A 30 3.80 6.75 18.69
CA GLU A 30 2.91 6.27 17.63
C GLU A 30 3.40 6.77 16.27
N ASP A 31 3.78 8.05 16.19
CA ASP A 31 4.37 8.65 14.99
C ASP A 31 5.70 7.98 14.63
N TYR A 32 6.55 7.70 15.61
CA TYR A 32 7.77 6.90 15.41
C TYR A 32 7.45 5.53 14.81
N ALA A 33 6.53 4.78 15.43
CA ALA A 33 6.17 3.45 14.97
C ALA A 33 5.57 3.46 13.56
N MET A 34 4.72 4.44 13.25
CA MET A 34 4.14 4.62 11.93
C MET A 34 5.21 4.95 10.89
N LYS A 35 6.10 5.91 11.17
CA LYS A 35 7.20 6.31 10.28
C LYS A 35 8.17 5.16 10.02
N CYS A 36 8.53 4.40 11.05
CA CYS A 36 9.38 3.22 10.87
C CYS A 36 8.72 2.16 9.97
N ARG A 37 7.42 1.88 10.16
CA ARG A 37 6.67 0.94 9.30
C ARG A 37 6.60 1.43 7.86
N LEU A 38 6.38 2.73 7.65
CA LEU A 38 6.38 3.33 6.31
C LEU A 38 7.72 3.12 5.60
N LEU A 39 8.83 3.37 6.29
CA LEU A 39 10.18 3.17 5.74
C LEU A 39 10.45 1.69 5.43
N GLU A 40 10.11 0.79 6.36
CA GLU A 40 10.25 -0.65 6.16
C GLU A 40 9.46 -1.13 4.93
N ASP A 41 8.20 -0.71 4.80
CA ASP A 41 7.36 -1.08 3.66
C ASP A 41 7.86 -0.47 2.35
N THR A 42 8.48 0.71 2.41
CA THR A 42 9.12 1.33 1.24
C THR A 42 10.28 0.48 0.75
N LEU A 43 11.12 -0.03 1.67
CA LEU A 43 12.22 -0.93 1.32
C LEU A 43 11.71 -2.29 0.81
N ASN A 44 10.62 -2.80 1.38
CA ASN A 44 9.96 -4.02 0.90
C ASN A 44 9.43 -3.86 -0.54
N VAL A 45 8.92 -2.68 -0.91
CA VAL A 45 8.49 -2.39 -2.29
C VAL A 45 9.67 -2.31 -3.25
N VAL A 46 10.77 -1.67 -2.83
CA VAL A 46 12.01 -1.60 -3.64
C VAL A 46 12.60 -2.99 -3.88
N ASP A 47 12.41 -3.90 -2.92
CA ASP A 47 12.76 -5.31 -3.03
C ASP A 47 14.22 -5.55 -3.44
N MET A 48 15.15 -5.00 -2.64
CA MET A 48 16.59 -5.17 -2.87
C MET A 48 17.04 -6.64 -2.87
N GLU A 49 16.24 -7.54 -2.28
CA GLU A 49 16.52 -8.96 -2.17
C GLU A 49 15.93 -9.78 -3.34
N GLY A 50 15.13 -9.18 -4.23
CA GLY A 50 14.53 -9.84 -5.39
C GLY A 50 13.50 -10.92 -5.03
N ARG A 51 12.70 -10.69 -3.98
CA ARG A 51 11.72 -11.63 -3.44
C ARG A 51 10.34 -11.48 -4.07
N LEU A 52 10.05 -10.35 -4.68
CA LEU A 52 8.79 -10.05 -5.35
C LEU A 52 8.79 -10.59 -6.78
N THR A 53 7.59 -10.90 -7.27
CA THR A 53 7.36 -11.43 -8.62
C THR A 53 7.13 -10.34 -9.67
N GLY A 54 6.92 -9.09 -9.23
CA GLY A 54 6.53 -7.96 -10.07
C GLY A 54 5.03 -7.90 -10.41
N LYS A 55 4.23 -8.79 -9.82
CA LYS A 55 2.77 -8.88 -10.02
C LYS A 55 1.97 -8.44 -8.79
N GLU A 56 2.67 -8.09 -7.72
CA GLU A 56 2.08 -7.71 -6.45
C GLU A 56 1.29 -6.41 -6.60
N LYS A 57 -0.02 -6.49 -6.33
CA LYS A 57 -0.88 -5.29 -6.24
C LYS A 57 -0.80 -4.60 -4.88
N ARG A 58 -0.14 -5.23 -3.90
CA ARG A 58 0.00 -4.73 -2.54
C ARG A 58 1.26 -5.29 -1.87
N VAL A 59 2.00 -4.41 -1.18
CA VAL A 59 3.21 -4.75 -0.42
C VAL A 59 3.22 -3.96 0.88
N GLY A 60 3.17 -4.64 2.02
CA GLY A 60 3.01 -3.98 3.33
C GLY A 60 1.80 -3.05 3.36
N GLY A 61 2.02 -1.80 3.75
CA GLY A 61 1.04 -0.71 3.73
C GLY A 61 0.81 -0.02 2.37
N TYR A 62 1.52 -0.40 1.31
CA TYR A 62 1.36 0.20 -0.03
C TYR A 62 0.40 -0.60 -0.91
N ASP A 63 -0.46 0.13 -1.61
CA ASP A 63 -1.34 -0.38 -2.66
C ASP A 63 -0.91 0.16 -4.03
N LEU A 64 -0.81 -0.70 -5.04
CA LEU A 64 -0.57 -0.28 -6.42
C LEU A 64 -1.87 0.27 -7.01
N MET A 65 -1.97 1.58 -7.19
CA MET A 65 -3.16 2.24 -7.72
C MET A 65 -3.09 2.54 -9.23
N TRP A 66 -1.89 2.68 -9.80
CA TRP A 66 -1.68 3.08 -11.18
C TRP A 66 -0.50 2.35 -11.83
N ASN A 67 -0.73 1.74 -12.99
CA ASN A 67 0.30 1.10 -13.83
C ASN A 67 -0.17 1.16 -15.30
N ASP A 68 0.22 2.22 -16.02
CA ASP A 68 -0.30 2.58 -17.36
C ASP A 68 -1.85 2.67 -17.45
N GLY A 69 -2.48 2.89 -16.30
CA GLY A 69 -3.92 2.95 -16.10
C GLY A 69 -4.30 2.62 -14.65
N PRO A 70 -5.56 2.87 -14.24
CA PRO A 70 -6.02 2.53 -12.90
C PRO A 70 -5.94 1.01 -12.65
N VAL A 71 -5.43 0.63 -11.47
CA VAL A 71 -5.38 -0.76 -11.02
C VAL A 71 -6.60 -1.05 -10.14
N TYR A 72 -7.35 -2.07 -10.52
CA TYR A 72 -8.56 -2.49 -9.83
C TYR A 72 -8.34 -3.79 -9.04
N ARG A 73 -9.20 -3.99 -8.03
CA ARG A 73 -9.30 -5.28 -7.36
C ARG A 73 -9.85 -6.33 -8.32
N GLU A 74 -9.33 -7.53 -8.20
CA GLU A 74 -9.94 -8.71 -8.82
C GLU A 74 -11.09 -9.14 -7.92
N ASP A 75 -12.28 -8.60 -8.19
CA ASP A 75 -13.49 -9.04 -7.49
C ASP A 75 -13.77 -10.50 -7.92
N VAL A 76 -13.65 -11.42 -6.95
CA VAL A 76 -14.00 -12.83 -7.13
C VAL A 76 -15.50 -12.92 -7.36
N ASN A 77 -15.89 -13.23 -8.61
CA ASN A 77 -17.23 -13.67 -9.04
C ASN A 77 -18.44 -12.91 -8.45
N LEU A 78 -18.93 -11.91 -9.16
CA LEU A 78 -20.35 -11.54 -9.05
C LEU A 78 -20.92 -11.21 -10.43
N GLU A 79 -21.34 -12.25 -11.16
CA GLU A 79 -22.18 -12.14 -12.36
C GLU A 79 -23.63 -11.69 -12.06
N THR A 80 -23.90 -11.15 -10.88
CA THR A 80 -25.25 -10.76 -10.48
C THR A 80 -25.36 -9.24 -10.51
N PHE A 81 -26.02 -8.74 -11.57
CA PHE A 81 -26.42 -7.34 -11.84
C PHE A 81 -25.40 -6.42 -12.51
N GLY A 82 -25.18 -6.62 -13.83
CA GLY A 82 -25.19 -5.57 -14.88
C GLY A 82 -24.29 -4.32 -14.77
N SER A 83 -23.48 -4.20 -13.73
CA SER A 83 -22.60 -3.07 -13.48
C SER A 83 -21.28 -3.62 -12.98
N SER A 84 -20.29 -3.72 -13.86
CA SER A 84 -18.90 -3.98 -13.46
C SER A 84 -18.44 -2.81 -12.60
N CYS A 85 -18.66 -2.87 -11.29
CA CYS A 85 -18.15 -1.88 -10.37
C CYS A 85 -16.63 -2.07 -10.31
N PHE A 86 -15.89 -1.19 -10.98
CA PHE A 86 -14.45 -1.21 -10.94
C PHE A 86 -13.98 -0.68 -9.58
N THR A 87 -13.87 -1.58 -8.60
CA THR A 87 -13.39 -1.24 -7.26
C THR A 87 -11.91 -0.91 -7.33
N ALA A 88 -11.53 0.33 -7.03
CA ALA A 88 -10.13 0.75 -6.98
C ALA A 88 -9.31 -0.15 -6.03
N ASN A 89 -8.08 -0.47 -6.41
CA ASN A 89 -7.17 -1.24 -5.56
C ASN A 89 -6.65 -0.36 -4.40
N THR A 90 -7.50 -0.17 -3.38
CA THR A 90 -7.16 0.56 -2.17
C THR A 90 -7.68 -0.18 -0.93
N HIS A 91 -6.81 -0.31 0.07
CA HIS A 91 -7.13 -0.85 1.39
C HIS A 91 -7.23 0.27 2.43
N LEU A 92 -7.30 1.53 2.01
CA LEU A 92 -7.52 2.65 2.91
C LEU A 92 -8.83 2.46 3.69
N GLY A 93 -8.76 2.58 5.02
CA GLY A 93 -9.89 2.34 5.92
C GLY A 93 -10.28 0.88 6.13
N CYS A 94 -9.61 -0.08 5.48
CA CYS A 94 -9.81 -1.52 5.72
C CYS A 94 -9.08 -1.99 6.99
N VAL A 95 -9.41 -3.20 7.46
CA VAL A 95 -8.67 -3.86 8.55
C VAL A 95 -7.20 -4.03 8.16
N ASN A 96 -6.31 -3.51 9.00
CA ASN A 96 -4.87 -3.58 8.76
C ASN A 96 -4.33 -4.99 9.04
N ASP A 97 -4.06 -5.75 7.99
CA ASP A 97 -3.47 -7.10 8.02
C ASP A 97 -1.99 -7.14 7.58
N ARG A 98 -1.29 -5.99 7.60
CA ARG A 98 0.10 -5.81 7.15
C ARG A 98 1.02 -6.96 7.54
N GLU A 99 1.09 -7.29 8.82
CA GLU A 99 1.99 -8.33 9.36
C GLU A 99 1.75 -9.71 8.72
N LYS A 100 0.48 -10.07 8.54
CA LYS A 100 0.08 -11.34 7.93
C LYS A 100 0.41 -11.34 6.44
N GLN A 101 0.21 -10.22 5.76
CA GLN A 101 0.51 -10.05 4.35
C GLN A 101 2.02 -10.14 4.09
N LEU A 102 2.84 -9.37 4.81
CA LEU A 102 4.31 -9.40 4.66
C LEU A 102 4.87 -10.80 4.95
N ARG A 103 4.39 -11.47 6.00
CA ARG A 103 4.81 -12.86 6.30
C ARG A 103 4.46 -13.86 5.21
N ARG A 104 3.43 -13.60 4.39
CA ARG A 104 3.06 -14.45 3.25
C ARG A 104 3.92 -14.13 2.03
N LEU A 105 4.12 -12.85 1.77
CA LEU A 105 4.88 -12.30 0.65
C LEU A 105 6.35 -12.68 0.74
N LEU A 106 6.93 -12.47 1.92
CA LEU A 106 8.35 -12.62 2.20
C LEU A 106 8.67 -14.03 2.74
N LYS A 107 7.92 -15.06 2.37
CA LYS A 107 8.33 -16.42 2.74
C LYS A 107 9.61 -16.80 1.99
N PRO A 108 10.60 -17.42 2.64
CA PRO A 108 11.78 -17.94 1.95
C PRO A 108 11.32 -18.93 0.87
N PHE A 109 11.84 -18.78 -0.35
CA PHE A 109 11.66 -19.81 -1.36
C PHE A 109 12.26 -21.12 -0.84
N PRO A 110 11.57 -22.27 -0.97
CA PRO A 110 12.17 -23.56 -0.69
C PRO A 110 13.25 -23.84 -1.76
N GLY A 111 14.48 -23.37 -1.54
CA GLY A 111 15.59 -23.59 -2.47
C GLY A 111 16.77 -22.62 -2.40
N GLN A 112 16.63 -21.41 -1.84
CA GLN A 112 17.77 -20.49 -1.70
C GLN A 112 18.65 -20.91 -0.50
N LYS A 113 19.60 -21.82 -0.74
CA LYS A 113 20.77 -21.95 0.13
C LYS A 113 21.54 -20.62 0.06
N ARG A 114 21.77 -19.99 1.21
CA ARG A 114 22.72 -18.90 1.34
C ARG A 114 24.07 -19.38 0.82
N MET A 115 24.63 -18.69 -0.18
CA MET A 115 26.04 -18.82 -0.55
C MET A 115 26.92 -18.30 0.58
#